data_AF-A0A9X3XFC8-F1
#
_entry.id   AF-A0A9X3XFC8-F1
#
_cell.length_a   1.000
_cell.length_b   1.000
_cell.length_c   1.000
_cell.angle_alpha   90.00
_cell.angle_beta   90.00
_cell.angle_gamma   90.00
#
_symmetry.space_group_name_H-M   'P 1'
#
loop_
_entity.id
_entity.type
_entity.pdbx_description
1 polymer ?
#
loop_
_entity_poly.entity_id
_entity_poly.type
_entity_poly.pdbx_seq_one_letter_code
_entity_poly.pdbx_strand_id
1 'polypeptide(L)'
;MSTLKLPKDVVADPRHDAVVRLLETHAAPLWERGRQKVATLPMTDTLAAELRSALAAGHAYQGLELIGEKLASEQKGLDALNEKTPGSPQNARVSRILFLANDGSERFYRDCDALLSRYPQRLLACRLDIPGEALGQALLGSTKMVRSVLVVDKKVGARALFALLPPG
;
A
#
# COMPACT_ATOMS: atom_id res chain seq x y z
N MET A 1 18.39 4.10 -7.29
CA MET A 1 17.01 3.84 -6.83
C MET A 1 17.03 2.55 -6.03
N SER A 2 16.55 2.54 -4.78
CA SER A 2 16.45 1.28 -4.03
C SER A 2 15.43 0.40 -4.76
N THR A 3 15.87 -0.72 -5.31
CA THR A 3 15.01 -1.64 -6.06
C THR A 3 14.01 -2.26 -5.08
N LEU A 4 12.79 -1.71 -5.02
CA LEU A 4 11.70 -2.25 -4.22
C LEU A 4 11.47 -3.70 -4.64
N LYS A 5 11.65 -4.65 -3.71
CA LYS A 5 11.31 -6.04 -3.95
C LYS A 5 9.80 -6.19 -3.77
N LEU A 6 9.06 -6.28 -4.87
CA LEU A 6 7.61 -6.54 -4.87
C LEU A 6 7.26 -7.89 -4.21
N PRO A 7 6.00 -8.14 -3.81
CA PRO A 7 5.59 -9.44 -3.27
C PRO A 7 6.00 -10.61 -4.20
N LYS A 8 6.34 -11.78 -3.64
CA LYS A 8 6.84 -12.94 -4.43
C LYS A 8 5.84 -13.36 -5.51
N ASP A 9 4.56 -13.33 -5.16
CA ASP A 9 3.47 -13.70 -6.07
C ASP A 9 3.36 -12.69 -7.23
N VAL A 10 3.78 -11.43 -7.04
CA VAL A 10 3.88 -10.45 -8.13
C VAL A 10 5.08 -10.74 -9.02
N VAL A 11 6.23 -11.06 -8.44
CA VAL A 11 7.47 -11.34 -9.17
C VAL A 11 7.37 -12.61 -10.02
N ALA A 12 6.60 -13.60 -9.58
CA ALA A 12 6.41 -14.85 -10.30
C ALA A 12 5.35 -14.79 -11.41
N ASP A 13 4.56 -13.71 -11.48
CA ASP A 13 3.47 -13.57 -12.45
C ASP A 13 3.99 -12.95 -13.77
N PRO A 14 3.51 -13.40 -14.95
CA PRO A 14 3.88 -12.81 -16.24
C PRO A 14 3.60 -11.30 -16.35
N ARG A 15 2.67 -10.76 -15.56
CA ARG A 15 2.31 -9.34 -15.53
C ARG A 15 3.24 -8.49 -14.65
N HIS A 16 4.26 -9.09 -14.03
CA HIS A 16 5.23 -8.40 -13.17
C HIS A 16 5.74 -7.09 -13.79
N ASP A 17 6.26 -7.15 -15.01
CA ASP A 17 6.89 -6.01 -15.66
C ASP A 17 5.88 -4.90 -15.98
N ALA A 18 4.61 -5.26 -16.22
CA ALA A 18 3.55 -4.28 -16.41
C ALA A 18 3.25 -3.53 -15.10
N VAL A 19 3.23 -4.22 -13.96
CA VAL A 19 3.04 -3.60 -12.63
C VAL A 19 4.20 -2.67 -12.31
N VAL A 20 5.45 -3.13 -12.50
CA VAL A 20 6.64 -2.29 -12.25
C VAL A 20 6.59 -1.04 -13.11
N ARG A 21 6.37 -1.19 -14.43
CA ARG A 21 6.30 -0.06 -15.35
C ARG A 21 5.19 0.93 -14.98
N LEU A 22 4.01 0.43 -14.62
CA LEU A 22 2.89 1.27 -14.18
C LEU A 22 3.27 2.11 -12.95
N LEU A 23 3.86 1.47 -11.93
CA LEU A 23 4.25 2.15 -10.70
C LEU A 23 5.34 3.21 -10.97
N GLU A 24 6.36 2.88 -11.75
CA GLU A 24 7.48 3.78 -12.04
C GLU A 24 7.07 4.96 -12.93
N THR A 25 6.26 4.72 -13.96
CA THR A 25 5.82 5.76 -14.92
C THR A 25 5.01 6.85 -14.22
N HIS A 26 4.17 6.46 -13.25
CA HIS A 26 3.27 7.39 -12.55
C HIS A 26 3.84 7.86 -11.19
N ALA A 27 5.09 7.55 -10.88
CA ALA A 27 5.71 7.88 -9.61
C ALA A 27 6.12 9.36 -9.53
N ALA A 28 5.54 10.08 -8.57
CA ALA A 28 5.90 11.45 -8.23
C ALA A 28 6.08 11.60 -6.72
N PRO A 29 6.75 12.66 -6.22
CA PRO A 29 6.78 12.95 -4.78
C PRO A 29 5.35 12.97 -4.21
N LEU A 30 5.15 12.32 -3.06
CA LEU A 30 3.82 12.23 -2.44
C LEU A 30 3.24 13.61 -2.06
N TRP A 31 4.12 14.56 -1.75
CA TRP A 31 3.83 15.97 -1.48
C TRP A 31 5.05 16.82 -1.85
N GLU A 32 4.93 18.16 -1.84
CA GLU A 32 5.93 19.08 -2.40
C GLU A 32 7.37 18.87 -1.88
N ARG A 33 7.54 18.52 -0.60
CA ARG A 33 8.86 18.24 0.01
C ARG A 33 9.02 16.77 0.41
N GLY A 34 8.18 15.89 -0.15
CA GLY A 34 8.20 14.46 0.13
C GLY A 34 9.42 13.77 -0.47
N ARG A 35 9.95 12.79 0.27
CA ARG A 35 11.10 12.00 -0.18
C ARG A 35 10.65 10.74 -0.91
N GLN A 36 9.47 10.25 -0.59
CA GLN A 36 8.92 9.02 -1.15
C GLN A 36 8.21 9.32 -2.46
N LYS A 37 8.57 8.57 -3.50
CA LYS A 37 7.86 8.60 -4.76
C LYS A 37 6.73 7.57 -4.73
N VAL A 38 5.52 8.02 -5.02
CA VAL A 38 4.30 7.22 -4.96
C VAL A 38 3.58 7.35 -6.30
N ALA A 39 3.19 6.22 -6.88
CA ALA A 39 2.41 6.19 -8.10
C ALA A 39 1.02 6.78 -7.86
N THR A 40 0.57 7.72 -8.70
CA THR A 40 -0.84 8.15 -8.73
C THR A 40 -1.57 7.44 -9.85
N LEU A 41 -2.57 6.64 -9.50
CA LEU A 41 -3.24 5.71 -10.42
C LEU A 41 -4.76 5.84 -10.29
N PRO A 42 -5.54 5.59 -11.36
CA PRO A 42 -6.99 5.61 -11.27
C PRO A 42 -7.52 4.52 -10.33
N MET A 43 -8.64 4.80 -9.67
CA MET A 43 -9.40 3.77 -8.98
C MET A 43 -10.16 2.93 -10.02
N THR A 44 -9.89 1.63 -10.07
CA THR A 44 -10.60 0.69 -10.95
C THR A 44 -11.70 -0.06 -10.17
N ASP A 45 -12.72 -0.54 -10.87
CA ASP A 45 -13.78 -1.36 -10.25
C ASP A 45 -13.22 -2.67 -9.68
N THR A 46 -12.24 -3.27 -10.35
CA THR A 46 -11.54 -4.48 -9.88
C THR A 46 -10.79 -4.19 -8.59
N LEU A 47 -10.09 -3.06 -8.49
CA LEU A 47 -9.39 -2.68 -7.27
C LEU A 47 -10.39 -2.40 -6.14
N ALA A 48 -11.48 -1.71 -6.44
CA ALA A 48 -12.56 -1.47 -5.48
C ALA A 48 -13.09 -2.79 -4.91
N ALA A 49 -13.34 -3.78 -5.76
CA ALA A 49 -13.79 -5.10 -5.35
C ALA A 49 -12.76 -5.83 -4.47
N GLU A 50 -11.47 -5.85 -4.86
CA GLU A 50 -10.41 -6.46 -4.06
C GLU A 50 -10.26 -5.80 -2.68
N LEU A 51 -10.30 -4.47 -2.61
CA LEU A 51 -10.20 -3.74 -1.35
C LEU A 51 -11.42 -3.95 -0.45
N ARG A 52 -12.64 -3.99 -1.01
CA ARG A 52 -13.85 -4.33 -0.27
C ARG A 52 -13.74 -5.72 0.36
N SER A 53 -13.37 -6.72 -0.44
CA SER A 53 -13.20 -8.10 0.04
C SER A 53 -12.09 -8.20 1.07
N ALA A 54 -10.99 -7.47 0.90
CA ALA A 54 -9.89 -7.43 1.87
C ALA A 54 -10.33 -6.85 3.22
N LEU A 55 -11.09 -5.74 3.21
CA LEU A 55 -11.63 -5.12 4.42
C LEU A 55 -12.61 -6.07 5.12
N ALA A 56 -13.55 -6.66 4.40
CA ALA A 56 -14.52 -7.60 4.95
C ALA A 56 -13.87 -8.86 5.55
N ALA A 57 -12.78 -9.34 4.95
CA ALA A 57 -12.03 -10.52 5.42
C ALA A 57 -11.00 -10.20 6.51
N GLY A 58 -10.85 -8.93 6.94
CA GLY A 58 -9.84 -8.54 7.92
C GLY A 58 -8.39 -8.57 7.39
N HIS A 59 -8.23 -8.62 6.07
CA HIS A 59 -6.94 -8.54 5.37
C HIS A 59 -6.57 -7.12 4.95
N ALA A 60 -7.38 -6.13 5.32
CA ALA A 60 -7.06 -4.72 5.19
C ALA A 60 -7.57 -3.91 6.38
N TYR A 61 -6.91 -2.77 6.63
CA TYR A 61 -7.27 -1.80 7.65
C TYR A 61 -7.40 -0.42 7.02
N GLN A 62 -8.27 0.43 7.56
CA GLN A 62 -8.45 1.80 7.10
C GLN A 62 -8.17 2.81 8.21
N GLY A 63 -7.70 4.01 7.82
CA GLY A 63 -7.34 5.08 8.74
C GLY A 63 -5.88 5.01 9.18
N LEU A 64 -5.19 6.16 9.10
CA LEU A 64 -3.73 6.22 9.25
C LEU A 64 -3.24 5.82 10.65
N GLU A 65 -4.01 6.16 11.69
CA GLU A 65 -3.70 5.82 13.09
C GLU A 65 -3.65 4.30 13.30
N LEU A 66 -4.76 3.60 13.00
CA LEU A 66 -4.84 2.14 13.09
C LEU A 66 -3.78 1.44 12.22
N ILE A 67 -3.55 1.97 11.01
CA ILE A 67 -2.49 1.47 10.11
C ILE A 67 -1.11 1.58 10.78
N GLY A 68 -0.82 2.72 11.41
CA GLY A 68 0.43 2.94 12.14
C GLY A 68 0.61 1.98 13.31
N GLU A 69 -0.44 1.74 14.09
CA GLU A 69 -0.43 0.77 15.20
C GLU A 69 -0.17 -0.65 14.72
N LYS A 70 -0.84 -1.08 13.64
CA LYS A 70 -0.67 -2.44 13.08
C LYS A 70 0.75 -2.65 12.57
N LEU A 71 1.30 -1.70 11.82
CA LEU A 71 2.69 -1.77 11.34
C LEU A 71 3.69 -1.77 12.50
N ALA A 72 3.46 -0.97 13.55
CA ALA A 72 4.33 -0.94 14.72
C ALA A 72 4.29 -2.25 15.52
N SER A 73 3.10 -2.85 15.69
CA SER A 73 2.93 -4.15 16.35
C SER A 73 3.66 -5.26 15.59
N GLU A 74 3.57 -5.27 14.26
CA GLU A 74 4.27 -6.23 13.41
C GLU A 74 5.78 -6.05 13.47
N GLN A 75 6.28 -4.82 13.43
CA GLN A 75 7.70 -4.55 13.54
C GLN A 75 8.27 -5.07 14.86
N LYS A 76 7.56 -4.85 15.99
CA LYS A 76 7.96 -5.41 17.29
C LYS A 76 8.08 -6.94 17.26
N GLY A 77 7.15 -7.62 16.59
CA GLY A 77 7.21 -9.08 16.41
C GLY A 77 8.41 -9.52 15.57
N LEU A 78 8.72 -8.79 14.50
CA LEU A 78 9.89 -9.05 13.66
C LEU A 78 11.21 -8.80 14.39
N ASP A 79 11.28 -7.76 15.22
CA ASP A 79 12.45 -7.42 16.03
C ASP A 79 12.72 -8.52 17.07
N ALA A 80 11.68 -8.97 17.78
CA ALA A 80 11.79 -10.08 18.74
C ALA A 80 12.21 -11.40 18.08
N LEU A 81 11.81 -11.66 16.83
CA LEU A 81 12.27 -12.82 16.06
C LEU A 81 13.74 -12.68 15.64
N ASN A 82 14.17 -11.49 15.24
CA ASN A 82 15.57 -11.21 14.89
C ASN A 82 16.51 -11.37 16.09
N GLU A 83 16.11 -10.90 17.27
CA GLU A 83 16.87 -11.10 18.50
C GLU A 83 17.08 -12.59 18.82
N LYS A 84 16.04 -13.41 18.59
CA LYS A 84 16.09 -14.86 18.84
C LYS A 84 16.86 -15.64 17.78
N THR A 85 16.90 -15.16 16.53
CA THR A 85 17.62 -15.83 15.43
C THR A 85 18.43 -14.82 14.62
N PRO A 86 19.58 -14.36 15.15
CA PRO A 86 20.43 -13.40 14.47
C PRO A 86 20.93 -13.97 13.14
N GLY A 87 20.84 -13.20 12.06
CA GLY A 87 21.40 -13.57 10.75
C GLY A 87 20.52 -14.45 9.86
N SER A 88 19.30 -14.81 10.28
CA SER A 88 18.34 -15.37 9.33
C SER A 88 17.94 -14.26 8.34
N PRO A 89 18.00 -14.48 7.02
CA PRO A 89 17.58 -13.48 6.06
C PRO A 89 16.07 -13.26 6.20
N GLN A 90 15.68 -12.29 7.01
CA GLN A 90 14.37 -11.68 6.89
C GLN A 90 14.35 -11.08 5.49
N ASN A 91 13.75 -11.81 4.54
CA ASN A 91 13.64 -11.43 3.15
C ASN A 91 12.89 -10.09 3.05
N ALA A 92 13.65 -9.00 3.16
CA ALA A 92 13.24 -7.62 3.01
C ALA A 92 12.50 -7.48 1.68
N ARG A 93 11.17 -7.41 1.75
CA ARG A 93 10.28 -7.42 0.60
C ARG A 93 8.99 -6.72 0.97
N VAL A 94 8.43 -6.00 0.01
CA VAL A 94 7.10 -5.43 0.11
C VAL A 94 6.12 -6.57 0.39
N SER A 95 5.45 -6.46 1.52
CA SER A 95 4.36 -7.35 1.91
C SER A 95 3.08 -6.58 2.20
N ARG A 96 3.17 -5.25 2.29
CA ARG A 96 2.10 -4.34 2.68
C ARG A 96 1.91 -3.26 1.64
N ILE A 97 0.67 -3.10 1.20
CA ILE A 97 0.29 -2.14 0.17
C ILE A 97 -0.64 -1.12 0.78
N LEU A 98 -0.23 0.14 0.77
CA LEU A 98 -0.97 1.27 1.27
C LEU A 98 -1.60 2.04 0.11
N PHE A 99 -2.92 2.15 0.11
CA PHE A 99 -3.66 2.96 -0.82
C PHE A 99 -4.09 4.26 -0.15
N LEU A 100 -3.88 5.39 -0.82
CA LEU A 100 -4.18 6.73 -0.32
C LEU A 100 -5.18 7.43 -1.25
N ALA A 101 -6.16 8.14 -0.69
CA ALA A 101 -7.00 9.05 -1.48
C ALA A 101 -6.18 10.25 -2.01
N ASN A 102 -6.66 10.93 -3.06
CA ASN A 102 -5.95 12.05 -3.70
C ASN A 102 -6.18 13.43 -3.05
N ASP A 103 -7.14 13.55 -2.15
CA ASP A 103 -7.55 14.82 -1.51
C ASP A 103 -7.01 14.98 -0.08
N GLY A 104 -5.94 14.25 0.26
CA GLY A 104 -5.15 14.41 1.48
C GLY A 104 -4.74 15.86 1.76
N SER A 105 -4.81 16.29 3.03
CA SER A 105 -4.10 17.50 3.43
C SER A 105 -2.59 17.27 3.37
N GLU A 106 -1.79 18.34 3.25
CA GLU A 106 -0.33 18.20 3.27
C GLU A 106 0.16 17.50 4.55
N ARG A 107 -0.45 17.82 5.71
CA ARG A 107 -0.16 17.13 6.98
C ARG A 107 -0.36 15.63 6.86
N PHE A 108 -1.48 15.20 6.29
CA PHE A 108 -1.77 13.78 6.08
C PHE A 108 -0.71 13.11 5.18
N TYR A 109 -0.34 13.73 4.07
CA TYR A 109 0.69 13.18 3.18
C TYR A 109 2.08 13.18 3.79
N ARG A 110 2.43 14.17 4.59
CA ARG A 110 3.67 14.20 5.37
C ARG A 110 3.73 13.05 6.37
N ASP A 111 2.63 12.76 7.06
CA ASP A 111 2.55 11.64 8.01
C ASP A 111 2.66 10.29 7.25
N CYS A 112 2.09 10.18 6.06
CA CYS A 112 2.26 9.02 5.18
C CYS A 112 3.70 8.85 4.67
N ASP A 113 4.38 9.95 4.27
CA ASP A 113 5.78 9.93 3.84
C ASP A 113 6.72 9.50 4.98
N ALA A 114 6.44 9.94 6.21
CA ALA A 114 7.14 9.48 7.42
C ALA A 114 6.91 7.98 7.67
N LEU A 115 5.68 7.49 7.49
CA LEU A 115 5.35 6.07 7.63
C LEU A 115 6.10 5.20 6.61
N LEU A 116 6.13 5.62 5.34
CA LEU A 116 6.87 4.95 4.27
C LEU A 116 8.38 4.95 4.54
N SER A 117 8.92 6.06 5.04
CA SER A 117 10.33 6.16 5.43
C SER A 117 10.70 5.24 6.59
N ARG A 118 9.74 4.96 7.50
CA ARG A 118 9.94 4.06 8.64
C ARG A 118 9.93 2.58 8.25
N TYR A 119 9.17 2.21 7.21
CA TYR A 119 9.01 0.81 6.77
C TYR A 119 9.42 0.59 5.30
N PRO A 120 10.61 1.05 4.86
CA PRO A 120 10.95 1.21 3.44
C PRO A 120 11.09 -0.12 2.67
N GLN A 121 11.30 -1.22 3.38
CA GLN A 121 11.46 -2.53 2.76
C GLN A 121 10.17 -3.33 2.66
N ARG A 122 9.13 -2.96 3.42
CA ARG A 122 7.91 -3.78 3.59
C ARG A 122 6.64 -3.08 3.14
N LEU A 123 6.65 -1.75 3.10
CA LEU A 123 5.52 -0.92 2.75
C LEU A 123 5.73 -0.27 1.38
N LEU A 124 4.80 -0.54 0.47
CA LEU A 124 4.64 0.18 -0.79
C LEU A 124 3.36 1.02 -0.69
N ALA A 125 3.38 2.25 -1.21
CA ALA A 125 2.18 3.06 -1.34
C ALA A 125 1.79 3.30 -2.80
N CYS A 126 0.49 3.45 -3.03
CA CYS A 126 -0.14 3.97 -4.23
C CYS A 126 -1.13 5.06 -3.82
N ARG A 127 -1.13 6.19 -4.52
CA ARG A 127 -2.20 7.18 -4.43
C ARG A 127 -3.24 6.86 -5.50
N LEU A 128 -4.49 6.86 -5.11
CA LEU A 128 -5.62 6.61 -5.99
C LEU A 128 -6.24 7.94 -6.39
N ASP A 129 -6.54 8.10 -7.67
CA ASP A 129 -7.20 9.29 -8.21
C ASP A 129 -8.71 9.28 -7.88
N ILE A 130 -8.99 9.36 -6.59
CA ILE A 130 -10.32 9.36 -6.00
C ILE A 130 -10.28 10.10 -4.66
N PRO A 131 -11.23 11.01 -4.38
CA PRO A 131 -11.29 11.71 -3.09
C PRO A 131 -11.77 10.77 -1.98
N GLY A 132 -11.46 11.11 -0.73
CA GLY A 132 -11.67 10.19 0.39
C GLY A 132 -13.13 9.84 0.66
N GLU A 133 -14.07 10.74 0.37
CA GLU A 133 -15.51 10.45 0.46
C GLU A 133 -15.96 9.44 -0.60
N ALA A 134 -15.52 9.62 -1.85
CA ALA A 134 -15.81 8.68 -2.93
C ALA A 134 -15.14 7.32 -2.71
N LEU A 135 -13.93 7.32 -2.12
CA LEU A 135 -13.27 6.08 -1.71
C LEU A 135 -14.07 5.36 -0.60
N GLY A 136 -14.58 6.11 0.38
CA GLY A 136 -15.48 5.58 1.40
C GLY A 136 -16.74 4.97 0.80
N GLN A 137 -17.36 5.65 -0.16
CA GLN A 137 -18.53 5.14 -0.86
C GLN A 137 -18.21 3.84 -1.63
N ALA A 138 -17.09 3.81 -2.35
CA ALA A 138 -16.66 2.66 -3.13
C ALA A 138 -16.32 1.43 -2.26
N LEU A 139 -15.82 1.63 -1.04
CA LEU A 139 -15.33 0.55 -0.17
C LEU A 139 -16.32 0.12 0.92
N LEU A 140 -17.12 1.04 1.43
CA LEU A 140 -17.99 0.80 2.59
C LEU A 140 -19.47 1.00 2.27
N GLY A 141 -19.80 1.51 1.07
CA GLY A 141 -21.17 1.91 0.74
C GLY A 141 -21.68 3.09 1.57
N SER A 142 -20.78 3.88 2.16
CA SER A 142 -21.11 5.04 2.99
C SER A 142 -20.25 6.25 2.62
N THR A 143 -20.77 7.45 2.84
CA THR A 143 -20.04 8.71 2.62
C THR A 143 -19.00 9.00 3.71
N LYS A 144 -18.73 8.05 4.62
CA LYS A 144 -17.68 8.19 5.62
C LYS A 144 -16.33 8.34 4.91
N MET A 145 -15.62 9.43 5.20
CA MET A 145 -14.33 9.71 4.61
C MET A 145 -13.29 8.62 4.92
N VAL A 146 -12.72 8.04 3.86
CA VAL A 146 -11.62 7.07 3.93
C VAL A 146 -10.42 7.65 3.19
N ARG A 147 -9.32 7.92 3.90
CA ARG A 147 -8.10 8.51 3.30
C ARG A 147 -6.98 7.51 3.06
N SER A 148 -6.99 6.40 3.79
CA SER A 148 -5.94 5.39 3.73
C SER A 148 -6.49 4.00 3.96
N VAL A 149 -5.99 3.03 3.18
CA VAL A 149 -6.30 1.60 3.30
C VAL A 149 -5.00 0.80 3.18
N LEU A 150 -4.65 0.04 4.20
CA LEU A 150 -3.50 -0.87 4.21
C LEU A 150 -3.96 -2.29 3.97
N VAL A 151 -3.49 -2.94 2.90
CA VAL A 151 -3.63 -4.38 2.69
C VAL A 151 -2.47 -5.10 3.37
N VAL A 152 -2.80 -6.10 4.18
CA VAL A 152 -1.85 -6.78 5.08
C VAL A 152 -1.47 -8.20 4.66
N ASP A 153 -2.36 -8.86 3.92
CA ASP A 153 -2.06 -10.17 3.35
C ASP A 153 -1.27 -10.04 2.03
N LYS A 154 -0.23 -10.84 1.86
CA LYS A 154 0.67 -10.77 0.69
C LYS A 154 -0.02 -11.19 -0.62
N LYS A 155 -0.94 -12.16 -0.59
CA LYS A 155 -1.66 -12.63 -1.77
C LYS A 155 -2.70 -11.61 -2.18
N VAL A 156 -3.44 -11.08 -1.20
CA VAL A 156 -4.41 -10.00 -1.43
C VAL A 156 -3.70 -8.74 -1.94
N GLY A 157 -2.53 -8.40 -1.37
CA GLY A 157 -1.71 -7.29 -1.84
C GLY A 157 -1.24 -7.47 -3.29
N ALA A 158 -0.86 -8.68 -3.68
CA ALA A 158 -0.51 -8.99 -5.07
C ALA A 158 -1.71 -8.82 -6.02
N ARG A 159 -2.89 -9.35 -5.65
CA ARG A 159 -4.12 -9.16 -6.45
C ARG A 159 -4.51 -7.70 -6.57
N ALA A 160 -4.42 -6.93 -5.48
CA ALA A 160 -4.70 -5.50 -5.50
C ALA A 160 -3.74 -4.74 -6.45
N LEU A 161 -2.45 -5.12 -6.48
CA LEU A 161 -1.50 -4.55 -7.44
C LEU A 161 -1.84 -4.90 -8.89
N PHE A 162 -2.26 -6.14 -9.17
CA PHE A 162 -2.73 -6.51 -10.51
C PHE A 162 -4.03 -5.81 -10.91
N ALA A 163 -4.90 -5.52 -9.95
CA ALA A 163 -6.15 -4.80 -10.19
C ALA A 163 -5.95 -3.33 -10.59
N LEU A 164 -4.73 -2.79 -10.45
CA LEU A 164 -4.34 -1.48 -10.96
C LEU A 164 -4.02 -1.49 -12.46
N LEU A 165 -3.75 -2.66 -13.04
CA LEU A 165 -3.47 -2.76 -14.46
C LEU A 165 -4.75 -2.43 -15.26
N PRO A 166 -4.64 -1.71 -16.38
CA PRO A 166 -5.77 -1.49 -17.26
C PRO A 166 -6.34 -2.84 -17.75
N PRO A 167 -7.65 -2.93 -18.02
CA PRO A 167 -8.22 -4.10 -18.67
C PRO A 167 -7.50 -4.32 -20.01
N GLY A 168 -7.07 -5.57 -20.24
CA GLY A 168 -6.41 -6.00 -21.48
C GLY A 168 -7.37 -6.20 -22.63
#